data_AF-A0AA46TH37-F1
#
_entry.id   AF-A0AA46TH37-F1
#
_cell.length_a   1.000
_cell.length_b   1.000
_cell.length_c   1.000
_cell.angle_alpha   90.00
_cell.angle_beta   90.00
_cell.angle_gamma   90.00
#
_symmetry.space_group_name_H-M   'P 1'
#
loop_
_entity.id
_entity.type
_entity.pdbx_description
1 polymer ?
#
loop_
_entity_poly.entity_id
_entity_poly.type
_entity_poly.pdbx_seq_one_letter_code
_entity_poly.pdbx_strand_id
1 'polypeptide(L)' 'MEYEFRRFWVSREYSRSSVRRLLTDAAEYGGWELSRLRMFPDGRRRVTMRRKIIRVARTY' A
#
# COMPACT_ATOMS: atom_id res chain seq x y z
N MET A 1 15.97 -10.84 1.44
CA MET A 1 15.43 -9.55 0.94
C MET A 1 14.45 -9.04 1.99
N GLU A 2 14.66 -7.84 2.50
CA GLU A 2 13.79 -7.26 3.53
C GLU A 2 12.69 -6.42 2.88
N TYR A 3 11.46 -6.55 3.38
CA TYR A 3 10.31 -5.80 2.89
C TYR A 3 9.72 -4.95 4.01
N GLU A 4 9.44 -3.70 3.71
CA GLU A 4 8.65 -2.82 4.55
C GLU A 4 7.17 -3.08 4.28
N PHE A 5 6.36 -3.18 5.34
CA PHE A 5 4.91 -3.35 5.21
C PHE A 5 4.18 -2.15 5.79
N ARG A 6 3.30 -1.55 5.00
CA ARG A 6 2.42 -0.46 5.43
C ARG A 6 0.98 -0.92 5.38
N ARG A 7 0.28 -0.77 6.50
CA ARG A 7 -1.13 -1.11 6.62
C ARG A 7 -1.93 0.14 6.95
N PHE A 8 -3.03 0.33 6.24
CA PHE A 8 -3.96 1.42 6.52
C PHE A 8 -5.40 1.02 6.24
N TRP A 9 -6.30 1.79 6.81
CA TRP A 9 -7.74 1.63 6.63
C TRP A 9 -8.24 2.71 5.69
N VAL A 10 -9.19 2.32 4.86
CA VAL A 10 -9.88 3.21 3.94
C VAL A 10 -11.34 3.20 4.33
N SER A 11 -11.87 4.37 4.65
CA SER A 11 -13.28 4.56 4.97
C SER A 11 -14.18 4.23 3.78
N ARG A 12 -15.44 3.85 4.06
CA ARG A 12 -16.43 3.54 3.03
C ARG A 12 -16.75 4.73 2.12
N GLU A 13 -16.56 5.95 2.62
CA GLU A 13 -16.78 7.23 1.90
C GLU A 13 -15.90 7.37 0.66
N TYR A 14 -14.74 6.71 0.64
CA TYR A 14 -13.89 6.71 -0.54
C TYR A 14 -14.47 5.77 -1.60
N SER A 15 -14.77 6.33 -2.78
CA SER A 15 -15.19 5.54 -3.94
C SER A 15 -14.09 4.58 -4.38
N ARG A 16 -14.48 3.43 -4.95
CA ARG A 16 -13.53 2.39 -5.43
C ARG A 16 -12.48 2.95 -6.39
N SER A 17 -12.86 3.88 -7.27
CA SER A 17 -11.96 4.52 -8.23
C SER A 17 -10.92 5.39 -7.56
N SER A 18 -11.29 6.18 -6.55
CA SER A 18 -10.37 7.02 -5.78
C SER A 18 -9.36 6.18 -5.00
N VAL A 19 -9.83 5.08 -4.39
CA VAL A 19 -8.94 4.12 -3.71
C VAL A 19 -7.97 3.49 -4.70
N ARG A 20 -8.45 3.07 -5.87
CA ARG A 20 -7.58 2.51 -6.90
C ARG A 20 -6.50 3.51 -7.32
N ARG A 21 -6.87 4.77 -7.57
CA ARG A 21 -5.91 5.82 -7.92
C ARG A 21 -4.86 6.03 -6.82
N LEU A 22 -5.26 6.06 -5.55
CA LEU A 22 -4.34 6.18 -4.42
C LEU A 22 -3.36 5.01 -4.33
N LEU A 23 -3.82 3.78 -4.56
CA LEU A 23 -2.96 2.59 -4.55
C LEU A 23 -1.99 2.58 -5.73
N THR A 24 -2.47 3.00 -6.90
CA THR A 24 -1.66 3.11 -8.12
C THR A 24 -0.57 4.17 -7.95
N ASP A 25 -0.92 5.36 -7.47
CA ASP A 25 0.03 6.45 -7.19
C ASP A 25 1.12 6.02 -6.19
N ALA A 26 0.73 5.36 -5.10
CA ALA A 26 1.67 4.83 -4.14
C ALA A 26 2.61 3.76 -4.74
N ALA A 27 2.14 3.00 -5.73
CA ALA A 27 2.97 2.03 -6.45
C ALA A 27 3.94 2.71 -7.43
N GLU A 28 3.45 3.67 -8.21
CA GLU A 28 4.22 4.38 -9.22
C GLU A 28 5.32 5.25 -8.60
N TYR A 29 5.00 6.04 -7.57
CA TYR A 29 5.94 7.01 -7.01
C TYR A 29 6.64 6.51 -5.74
N GLY A 30 5.98 5.65 -4.97
CA GLY A 30 6.49 5.19 -3.68
C GLY A 30 7.18 3.82 -3.71
N GLY A 31 7.11 3.10 -4.84
CA GLY A 31 7.60 1.72 -4.95
C GLY A 31 6.81 0.74 -4.07
N TRP A 32 5.56 1.08 -3.72
CA TRP A 32 4.70 0.25 -2.89
C TRP A 32 3.87 -0.71 -3.73
N GLU A 33 3.97 -2.01 -3.48
CA GLU A 33 3.15 -3.01 -4.12
C GLU A 33 1.95 -3.41 -3.24
N LEU A 34 0.78 -3.61 -3.83
CA LEU A 34 -0.39 -4.10 -3.11
C LEU A 34 -0.16 -5.56 -2.67
N SER A 35 -0.07 -5.79 -1.36
CA SER A 35 0.12 -7.13 -0.80
C SER A 35 -1.19 -7.79 -0.40
N ARG A 36 -2.14 -7.03 0.18
CA ARG A 36 -3.46 -7.56 0.57
C ARG A 36 -4.50 -6.44 0.62
N LEU A 37 -5.69 -6.72 0.09
CA LEU A 37 -6.88 -5.88 0.20
C LEU A 37 -8.01 -6.70 0.82
N ARG A 38 -8.63 -6.20 1.88
CA ARG A 38 -9.83 -6.81 2.49
C ARG A 38 -10.92 -5.77 2.59
N MET A 39 -12.11 -6.08 2.09
CA MET A 39 -13.30 -5.27 2.30
C MET A 39 -14.13 -5.88 3.43
N PHE A 40 -14.70 -5.04 4.28
CA PHE A 40 -15.58 -5.43 5.39
C PHE A 40 -17.03 -5.13 5.04
N PRO A 41 -18.01 -5.81 5.67
CA PRO A 41 -19.44 -5.56 5.44
C PRO A 41 -19.86 -4.09 5.69
N ASP A 42 -19.20 -3.41 6.63
CA ASP A 42 -19.39 -1.97 6.94
C ASP A 42 -18.86 -1.04 5.82
N GLY A 43 -18.36 -1.59 4.70
CA GLY A 43 -17.82 -0.84 3.57
C GLY A 43 -16.38 -0.32 3.77
N ARG A 44 -15.84 -0.43 4.99
CA ARG A 44 -14.43 -0.16 5.28
C ARG A 44 -13.53 -1.15 4.55
N ARG A 45 -12.34 -0.70 4.19
CA ARG A 45 -11.34 -1.53 3.51
C ARG A 45 -10.04 -1.48 4.30
N ARG A 46 -9.38 -2.62 4.44
CA ARG A 46 -8.03 -2.72 5.00
C ARG A 46 -7.07 -3.05 3.89
N VAL A 47 -6.10 -2.16 3.69
CA VAL A 47 -5.05 -2.29 2.70
C VAL A 47 -3.75 -2.62 3.41
N THR A 48 -3.00 -3.57 2.87
CA THR A 48 -1.60 -3.82 3.20
C THR A 48 -0.78 -3.69 1.93
N MET A 49 0.18 -2.78 1.94
CA MET A 49 1.17 -2.58 0.88
C MET A 49 2.53 -3.05 1.38
N ARG A 50 3.39 -3.48 0.46
CA ARG A 50 4.78 -3.86 0.74
C ARG A 50 5.74 -3.10 -0.16
N ARG A 51 6.92 -2.77 0.32
CA ARG A 51 8.01 -2.16 -0.47
C ARG A 51 9.31 -2.89 -0.17
N LYS A 52 10.14 -3.15 -1.19
CA LYS A 52 11.46 -3.75 -0.98
C LYS A 52 12.41 -2.73 -0.34
N ILE A 53 13.06 -3.09 0.76
CA ILE A 53 14.07 -2.25 1.40
C ILE A 53 15.39 -2.47 0.67
N ILE A 54 15.87 -1.44 -0.02
CA ILE A 54 17.19 -1.44 -0.66
C ILE A 54 18.18 -0.86 0.34
N ARG A 55 18.92 -1.74 1.02
CA ARG A 55 20.04 -1.31 1.87
C ARG A 55 21.24 -1.05 0.98
N VAL A 56 21.58 0.22 0.76
CA VAL A 56 22.84 0.58 0.12
C VAL A 56 23.94 0.43 1.17
N ALA A 57 24.82 -0.54 0.99
CA ALA A 57 26.04 -0.59 1.78
C ALA A 57 26.89 0.64 1.41
N ARG A 58 27.16 1.53 2.36
CA ARG A 58 28.12 2.61 2.17
C ARG A 58 29.50 1.98 2.11
N THR A 59 30.14 2.01 0.95
CA THR A 59 31.56 1.67 0.81
C THR A 59 32.39 2.86 1.32
N TYR A 60 33.31 2.61 2.24
CA TYR A 60 34.37 3.54 2.64
C TYR A 60 35.66 3.21 1.89
#